data_AF-A0A7X7EB60-F1
#
_entry.id   AF-A0A7X7EB60-F1
#
_cell.length_a   1.000
_cell.length_b   1.000
_cell.length_c   1.000
_cell.angle_alpha   90.00
_cell.angle_beta   90.00
_cell.angle_gamma   90.00
#
_symmetry.space_group_name_H-M   'P 1'
#
loop_
_entity.id
_entity.type
_entity.pdbx_description
1 polymer ?
#
loop_
_entity_poly.entity_id
_entity_poly.type
_entity_poly.pdbx_seq_one_letter_code
_entity_poly.pdbx_strand_id
1 'polypeptide(L)'
;MKQQSHTLTLLVSGKSFTLENTLPRSVREALHDLGLEGVSFPCGGHGVCGKCLVRQISGPIPNPNEHDYHHLSEDQLKAGFRLGCTLQIPCNENVTLVLGDAEQNEHVLTTYLEDQKADLFISGKCGVAIDVGTTTIVVYLVDRASATVLGTLAAMNHQRTYGGDVIARIQYASETEGGVSLLHTTLVSQLCNMIQTLLQEHSLSTKSVDEVVVVGNPTMMHFLSKEDPASLAVAPFTPVFVKPKILEGTLFRLEQAKVLVPGLVSAYIGSDITVGLHASNVLDEQKGALYIDIGTNGEIALYNGKELFSCSSAAGPAFEGASILHGMSALGGAIDHVWLSEDGSIAFSTIGEEKAKGICGSGIIDCVALMLGLHLIDETGAINGEHPEYARYMQDGPALRLTDTVVFTARDIREVQLAKAAIAAGVQVLLEEAGMTLSDVHTLYLAGGFGSFIHTQQAQQIGLLPLVSEQSIRTVGNAAGKGALCILTQSKGWQDVETIRRSMHYHELSSSAAFQNHFIDQMLFAGEGL
;
A
#
# COMPACT_ATOMS: atom_id res chain seq x y z
N MET A 1 1.89 42.45 -28.26
CA MET A 1 1.14 41.27 -28.77
C MET A 1 0.45 40.64 -27.57
N LYS A 2 -0.88 40.48 -27.58
CA LYS A 2 -1.57 39.67 -26.56
C LYS A 2 -1.09 38.23 -26.76
N GLN A 3 -0.46 37.61 -25.77
CA GLN A 3 -0.24 36.16 -25.77
C GLN A 3 -1.63 35.51 -25.92
N GLN A 4 -1.81 34.71 -26.97
CA GLN A 4 -3.01 33.87 -27.08
C GLN A 4 -2.97 32.89 -25.90
N SER A 5 -3.90 33.05 -24.96
CA SER A 5 -4.11 32.11 -23.86
C SER A 5 -4.83 30.89 -24.44
N HIS A 6 -4.19 29.73 -24.39
CA HIS A 6 -4.78 28.46 -24.76
C HIS A 6 -5.31 27.76 -23.51
N THR A 7 -6.29 26.88 -23.67
CA THR A 7 -6.92 26.19 -22.54
C THR A 7 -6.70 24.69 -22.60
N LEU A 8 -6.50 24.10 -21.42
CA LEU A 8 -6.56 22.66 -21.23
C LEU A 8 -7.87 22.34 -20.51
N THR A 9 -8.69 21.49 -21.11
CA THR A 9 -9.91 20.97 -20.52
C THR A 9 -9.74 19.49 -20.18
N LEU A 10 -9.98 19.14 -18.92
CA LEU A 10 -10.03 17.77 -18.43
C LEU A 10 -11.49 17.38 -18.16
N LEU A 11 -11.93 16.30 -18.79
CA LEU A 11 -13.20 15.64 -18.51
C LEU A 11 -12.93 14.50 -17.52
N VAL A 12 -13.41 14.64 -16.29
CA VAL A 12 -13.27 13.62 -15.23
C VAL A 12 -14.67 13.25 -14.74
N SER A 13 -15.03 11.97 -14.86
CA SER A 13 -16.32 11.44 -14.40
C SER A 13 -17.52 12.25 -14.90
N GLY A 14 -17.50 12.62 -16.19
CA GLY A 14 -18.53 13.41 -16.87
C GLY A 14 -18.55 14.92 -16.56
N LYS A 15 -17.67 15.42 -15.69
CA LYS A 15 -17.54 16.86 -15.37
C LYS A 15 -16.37 17.48 -16.13
N SER A 16 -16.53 18.74 -16.55
CA SER A 16 -15.51 19.49 -17.31
C SER A 16 -14.80 20.49 -16.41
N PHE A 17 -13.48 20.45 -16.44
CA PHE A 17 -12.61 21.37 -15.70
C PHE A 17 -11.61 21.99 -16.66
N THR A 18 -11.47 23.31 -16.63
CA THR A 18 -10.67 24.04 -17.62
C THR A 18 -9.69 24.96 -16.90
N LEU A 19 -8.43 24.94 -17.33
CA LEU A 19 -7.37 25.84 -16.88
C LEU A 19 -6.74 26.57 -18.06
N GLU A 20 -6.17 27.76 -17.81
CA GLU A 20 -5.31 28.42 -18.78
C GLU A 20 -3.96 27.70 -18.87
N ASN A 21 -3.64 27.21 -20.06
CA ASN A 21 -2.44 26.43 -20.32
C ASN A 21 -1.34 27.32 -20.90
N THR A 22 -0.59 27.98 -20.01
CA THR A 22 0.45 28.96 -20.38
C THR A 22 1.85 28.35 -20.58
N LEU A 23 2.07 27.13 -20.08
CA LEU A 23 3.32 26.36 -20.17
C LEU A 23 2.99 24.88 -20.40
N PRO A 24 3.86 24.11 -21.09
CA PRO A 24 3.68 22.67 -21.21
C PRO A 24 3.58 22.02 -19.83
N ARG A 25 2.67 21.07 -19.67
CA ARG A 25 2.40 20.39 -18.39
C ARG A 25 1.93 18.97 -18.60
N SER A 26 2.13 18.13 -17.61
CA SER A 26 1.55 16.80 -17.53
C SER A 26 0.06 16.84 -17.15
N VAL A 27 -0.65 15.74 -17.39
CA VAL A 27 -2.03 15.58 -16.88
C VAL A 27 -2.04 15.64 -15.35
N ARG A 28 -0.99 15.12 -14.69
CA ARG A 28 -0.87 15.11 -13.22
C ARG A 28 -0.82 16.54 -12.65
N GLU A 29 0.00 17.41 -13.23
CA GLU A 29 0.09 18.82 -12.84
C GLU A 29 -1.22 19.56 -13.10
N ALA A 30 -1.88 19.29 -14.24
CA ALA A 30 -3.17 19.89 -14.55
C ALA A 30 -4.27 19.50 -13.54
N LEU A 31 -4.30 18.25 -13.10
CA LEU A 31 -5.24 17.78 -12.06
C LEU A 31 -4.97 18.47 -10.71
N HIS A 32 -3.69 18.62 -10.35
CA HIS A 32 -3.27 19.31 -9.12
C HIS A 32 -3.69 20.79 -9.13
N ASP A 33 -3.40 21.51 -10.22
CA ASP A 33 -3.78 22.93 -10.38
C ASP A 33 -5.29 23.15 -10.32
N LEU A 34 -6.07 22.18 -10.80
CA LEU A 34 -7.54 22.20 -10.77
C LEU A 34 -8.13 21.76 -9.43
N GLY A 35 -7.30 21.34 -8.47
CA GLY A 35 -7.76 20.77 -7.19
C GLY A 35 -8.56 19.48 -7.36
N LEU A 36 -8.31 18.74 -8.45
CA LEU A 36 -8.99 17.48 -8.75
C LEU A 36 -8.26 16.32 -8.08
N GLU A 37 -8.71 16.00 -6.88
CA GLU A 37 -8.28 14.83 -6.11
C GLU A 37 -9.10 13.59 -6.53
N GLY A 38 -8.48 12.40 -6.55
CA GLY A 38 -9.14 11.12 -6.85
C GLY A 38 -8.73 10.40 -8.14
N VAL A 39 -7.99 11.06 -9.04
CA VAL A 39 -7.42 10.37 -10.22
C VAL A 39 -6.14 9.64 -9.85
N SER A 40 -6.13 8.31 -10.03
CA SER A 40 -5.06 7.41 -9.60
C SER A 40 -3.87 7.38 -10.57
N PHE A 41 -2.65 7.58 -10.05
CA PHE A 41 -1.39 7.28 -10.75
C PHE A 41 -0.60 6.21 -9.97
N PRO A 42 -0.95 4.91 -10.10
CA PRO A 42 -0.45 3.84 -9.22
C PRO A 42 1.08 3.72 -9.19
N CYS A 43 1.74 3.93 -10.32
CA CYS A 43 3.21 3.89 -10.41
C CYS A 43 3.91 5.23 -10.11
N GLY A 44 3.20 6.21 -9.55
CA GLY A 44 3.77 7.52 -9.21
C GLY A 44 4.11 8.43 -10.38
N GLY A 45 3.78 8.03 -11.62
CA GLY A 45 3.98 8.86 -12.81
C GLY A 45 5.08 8.39 -13.76
N HIS A 46 5.76 7.28 -13.47
CA HIS A 46 6.91 6.80 -14.24
C HIS A 46 6.56 6.06 -15.54
N GLY A 47 5.27 5.95 -15.88
CA GLY A 47 4.84 5.27 -17.11
C GLY A 47 5.08 3.75 -17.11
N VAL A 48 5.17 3.11 -15.94
CA VAL A 48 5.51 1.67 -15.83
C VAL A 48 4.30 0.75 -15.58
N CYS A 49 3.15 1.29 -15.13
CA CYS A 49 1.95 0.49 -14.85
C CYS A 49 0.89 0.49 -15.97
N GLY A 50 0.93 1.46 -16.89
CA GLY A 50 -0.09 1.60 -17.94
C GLY A 50 -1.48 2.11 -17.49
N LYS A 51 -1.70 2.39 -16.20
CA LYS A 51 -3.05 2.63 -15.63
C LYS A 51 -3.54 4.08 -15.70
N CYS A 52 -2.68 5.01 -16.08
CA CYS A 52 -2.98 6.44 -16.10
C CYS A 52 -3.64 6.89 -17.42
N LEU A 53 -4.56 6.10 -17.97
CA LEU A 53 -5.08 6.28 -19.33
C LEU A 53 -5.86 7.58 -19.49
N VAL A 54 -5.49 8.33 -20.53
CA VAL A 54 -6.24 9.49 -20.99
C VAL A 54 -6.55 9.34 -22.47
N ARG A 55 -7.70 9.86 -22.90
CA ARG A 55 -8.07 9.89 -24.31
C ARG A 55 -8.31 11.30 -24.77
N GLN A 56 -7.75 11.65 -25.91
CA GLN A 56 -8.02 12.93 -26.56
C GLN A 56 -9.46 12.97 -27.10
N ILE A 57 -10.13 14.09 -26.84
CA ILE A 57 -11.44 14.42 -27.40
C ILE A 57 -11.30 15.47 -28.51
N SER A 58 -10.48 16.51 -28.27
CA SER A 58 -10.25 17.59 -29.23
C SER A 58 -8.89 18.27 -29.02
N GLY A 59 -8.40 19.01 -30.02
CA GLY A 59 -7.07 19.64 -30.01
C GLY A 59 -5.98 18.69 -30.54
N PRO A 60 -4.70 19.06 -30.57
CA PRO A 60 -3.61 18.15 -30.92
C PRO A 60 -3.27 17.20 -29.76
N ILE A 61 -3.01 15.92 -30.05
CA ILE A 61 -2.43 14.98 -29.09
C ILE A 61 -0.95 14.77 -29.43
N PRO A 62 -0.05 14.82 -28.43
CA PRO A 62 1.33 14.40 -28.62
C PRO A 62 1.45 12.98 -29.21
N ASN A 63 2.51 12.78 -30.00
CA ASN A 63 2.86 11.45 -30.51
C ASN A 63 3.07 10.47 -29.34
N PRO A 64 2.76 9.17 -29.51
CA PRO A 64 3.03 8.18 -28.49
C PRO A 64 4.52 8.15 -28.14
N ASN A 65 4.84 8.05 -26.85
CA ASN A 65 6.20 7.83 -26.35
C ASN A 65 6.49 6.33 -26.14
N GLU A 66 7.71 5.98 -25.73
CA GLU A 66 8.11 4.58 -25.51
C GLU A 66 7.21 3.86 -24.48
N HIS A 67 6.77 4.57 -23.43
CA HIS A 67 5.85 4.00 -22.43
C HIS A 67 4.46 3.72 -23.01
N ASP A 68 3.97 4.59 -23.90
CA ASP A 68 2.71 4.37 -24.61
C ASP A 68 2.79 3.09 -25.47
N TYR A 69 3.88 2.91 -26.23
CA TYR A 69 4.07 1.69 -27.04
C TYR A 69 4.21 0.42 -26.20
N HIS A 70 4.71 0.54 -24.97
CA HIS A 70 4.89 -0.61 -24.08
C HIS A 70 3.56 -1.10 -23.46
N HIS A 71 2.59 -0.20 -23.28
CA HIS A 71 1.35 -0.49 -22.54
C HIS A 71 0.08 -0.47 -23.38
N LEU A 72 0.08 0.19 -24.55
CA LEU A 72 -1.12 0.43 -25.35
C LEU A 72 -1.04 -0.32 -26.69
N SER A 73 -2.16 -0.88 -27.11
CA SER A 73 -2.28 -1.49 -28.45
C SER A 73 -2.29 -0.43 -29.56
N GLU A 74 -1.97 -0.83 -30.79
CA GLU A 74 -2.06 0.09 -31.94
C GLU A 74 -3.45 0.72 -32.08
N ASP A 75 -4.52 -0.03 -31.80
CA ASP A 75 -5.89 0.46 -31.90
C ASP A 75 -6.21 1.49 -30.81
N GLN A 76 -5.69 1.30 -29.60
CA GLN A 76 -5.78 2.30 -28.53
C GLN A 76 -5.02 3.58 -28.90
N LEU A 77 -3.80 3.44 -29.46
CA LEU A 77 -3.01 4.59 -29.90
C LEU A 77 -3.70 5.38 -31.03
N LYS A 78 -4.30 4.68 -31.99
CA LYS A 78 -5.11 5.25 -33.09
C LYS A 78 -6.39 5.91 -32.57
N ALA A 79 -7.01 5.36 -31.53
CA ALA A 79 -8.19 5.92 -30.86
C ALA A 79 -7.87 7.13 -29.96
N GLY A 80 -6.62 7.58 -29.92
CA GLY A 80 -6.19 8.77 -29.19
C GLY A 80 -5.92 8.52 -27.70
N PHE A 81 -5.68 7.27 -27.28
CA PHE A 81 -5.26 6.97 -25.92
C PHE A 81 -3.77 7.21 -25.72
N ARG A 82 -3.41 7.74 -24.54
CA ARG A 82 -2.03 7.93 -24.05
C ARG A 82 -1.98 7.68 -22.55
N LEU A 83 -0.79 7.48 -22.02
CA LEU A 83 -0.51 7.48 -20.59
C LEU A 83 -0.41 8.92 -20.09
N GLY A 84 -1.42 9.39 -19.36
CA GLY A 84 -1.49 10.74 -18.82
C GLY A 84 -0.33 11.12 -17.90
N CYS A 85 0.32 10.13 -17.27
CA CYS A 85 1.46 10.34 -16.41
C CYS A 85 2.73 10.76 -17.14
N THR A 86 2.92 10.30 -18.38
CA THR A 86 4.09 10.63 -19.21
C THR A 86 3.73 11.58 -20.37
N LEU A 87 2.43 11.87 -20.54
CA LEU A 87 1.94 12.79 -21.56
C LEU A 87 2.29 14.24 -21.20
N GLN A 88 3.06 14.87 -22.08
CA GLN A 88 3.35 16.31 -22.01
C GLN A 88 2.38 17.09 -22.91
N ILE A 89 1.49 17.84 -22.29
CA ILE A 89 0.44 18.59 -22.98
C ILE A 89 1.02 19.92 -23.50
N PRO A 90 0.94 20.20 -24.80
CA PRO A 90 1.49 21.42 -25.35
C PRO A 90 0.62 22.65 -25.01
N CYS A 91 1.24 23.82 -24.88
CA CYS A 91 0.58 25.08 -24.49
C CYS A 91 0.26 26.02 -25.68
N ASN A 92 0.39 25.51 -26.91
CA ASN A 92 0.22 26.29 -28.14
C ASN A 92 -1.18 26.17 -28.75
N GLU A 93 -2.04 25.28 -28.24
CA GLU A 93 -3.38 25.02 -28.77
C GLU A 93 -4.33 24.57 -27.64
N ASN A 94 -5.64 24.65 -27.88
CA ASN A 94 -6.64 24.19 -26.92
C ASN A 94 -6.77 22.67 -26.99
N VAL A 95 -6.65 21.99 -25.85
CA VAL A 95 -6.70 20.52 -25.76
C VAL A 95 -7.82 20.10 -24.81
N THR A 96 -8.60 19.09 -25.20
CA THR A 96 -9.58 18.44 -24.33
C THR A 96 -9.23 16.96 -24.18
N LEU A 97 -8.98 16.54 -22.95
CA LEU A 97 -8.71 15.14 -22.60
C LEU A 97 -9.84 14.60 -21.73
N VAL A 98 -10.19 13.33 -21.91
CA VAL A 98 -11.02 12.58 -20.96
C VAL A 98 -10.13 11.61 -20.19
N LEU A 99 -10.34 11.58 -18.87
CA LEU A 99 -9.75 10.62 -17.98
C LEU A 99 -10.78 9.51 -17.75
N GLY A 100 -10.34 8.25 -17.80
CA GLY A 100 -11.21 7.13 -17.43
C GLY A 100 -11.77 7.34 -16.03
N ASP A 101 -13.02 6.95 -15.80
CA ASP A 101 -13.77 7.22 -14.56
C ASP A 101 -12.90 6.92 -13.32
N ALA A 102 -12.46 7.98 -12.66
CA ALA A 102 -11.95 7.88 -11.31
C ALA A 102 -13.20 7.68 -10.44
N GLU A 103 -13.42 6.43 -10.02
CA GLU A 103 -14.51 6.03 -9.14
C GLU A 103 -14.41 6.81 -7.82
N GLN A 104 -15.15 7.91 -7.75
CA GLN A 104 -15.40 8.67 -6.53
C GLN A 104 -16.37 7.86 -5.66
N ASN A 105 -15.85 6.89 -4.92
CA ASN A 105 -16.43 6.31 -3.69
C ASN A 105 -15.47 5.23 -3.16
N GLU A 106 -14.32 5.66 -2.63
CA GLU A 106 -13.39 4.74 -1.98
C GLU A 106 -13.86 4.43 -0.56
N HIS A 107 -14.69 3.40 -0.39
CA HIS A 107 -14.71 2.67 0.87
C HIS A 107 -13.51 1.73 0.90
N VAL A 108 -12.38 2.21 1.42
CA VAL A 108 -11.25 1.33 1.72
C VAL A 108 -11.71 0.36 2.81
N LEU A 109 -11.78 -0.93 2.48
CA LEU A 109 -12.07 -1.99 3.45
C LEU A 109 -11.03 -1.93 4.56
N THR A 110 -11.43 -1.43 5.73
CA THR A 110 -10.63 -1.55 6.94
C THR A 110 -11.15 -2.75 7.73
N THR A 111 -10.24 -3.51 8.34
CA THR A 111 -10.55 -4.71 9.11
C THR A 111 -11.27 -4.45 10.44
N TYR A 112 -11.66 -3.21 10.72
CA TYR A 112 -12.54 -2.88 11.83
C TYR A 112 -14.00 -2.94 11.35
N LEU A 113 -14.54 -4.15 11.25
CA LEU A 113 -15.98 -4.34 11.25
C LEU A 113 -16.43 -4.52 12.71
N GLU A 114 -17.02 -3.48 13.27
CA GLU A 114 -18.39 -3.52 13.80
C GLU A 114 -18.85 -2.13 14.24
N ASP A 115 -19.78 -1.59 13.44
CA ASP A 115 -20.67 -0.47 13.77
C ASP A 115 -21.56 -0.87 14.95
N GLN A 116 -21.08 -0.66 16.19
CA GLN A 116 -21.99 -0.49 17.32
C GLN A 116 -22.01 0.98 17.70
N LYS A 117 -22.94 1.73 17.09
CA LYS A 117 -23.46 2.97 17.67
C LYS A 117 -24.21 2.62 18.96
N ALA A 118 -23.48 2.27 20.00
CA ALA A 118 -24.02 2.29 21.34
C ALA A 118 -24.25 3.76 21.72
N ASP A 119 -25.37 4.05 22.39
CA ASP A 119 -25.59 5.32 23.09
C ASP A 119 -24.56 5.44 24.23
N LEU A 120 -23.31 5.73 23.86
CA LEU A 120 -22.18 5.85 24.77
C LEU A 120 -22.26 7.22 25.44
N PHE A 121 -22.50 7.21 26.74
CA PHE A 121 -22.25 8.38 27.57
C PHE A 121 -20.75 8.66 27.57
N ILE A 122 -20.32 9.62 26.74
CA ILE A 122 -18.94 10.11 26.72
C ILE A 122 -18.69 10.83 28.06
N SER A 123 -18.05 10.13 29.00
CA SER A 123 -17.85 10.62 30.36
C SER A 123 -16.59 11.49 30.52
N GLY A 124 -15.84 11.76 29.45
CA GLY A 124 -14.50 12.33 29.56
C GLY A 124 -13.88 12.84 28.26
N LYS A 125 -12.55 12.80 28.22
CA LYS A 125 -11.70 13.26 27.11
C LYS A 125 -11.50 12.15 26.07
N CYS A 126 -11.50 12.53 24.80
CA CYS A 126 -11.28 11.66 23.66
C CYS A 126 -9.82 11.69 23.22
N GLY A 127 -9.42 10.63 22.52
CA GLY A 127 -8.14 10.56 21.82
C GLY A 127 -8.36 10.33 20.33
N VAL A 128 -7.31 10.54 19.54
CA VAL A 128 -7.29 10.19 18.12
C VAL A 128 -6.07 9.32 17.83
N ALA A 129 -6.26 8.11 17.32
CA ALA A 129 -5.19 7.26 16.80
C ALA A 129 -5.15 7.36 15.28
N ILE A 130 -3.96 7.54 14.71
CA ILE A 130 -3.77 7.76 13.27
C ILE A 130 -2.68 6.84 12.78
N ASP A 131 -3.01 6.01 11.80
CA ASP A 131 -2.07 5.23 11.00
C ASP A 131 -1.89 5.92 9.64
N VAL A 132 -0.67 6.41 9.40
CA VAL A 132 -0.28 7.08 8.15
C VAL A 132 0.53 6.12 7.30
N GLY A 133 -0.18 5.35 6.47
CA GLY A 133 0.42 4.55 5.42
C GLY A 133 0.78 5.37 4.19
N THR A 134 1.65 4.80 3.35
CA THR A 134 2.01 5.40 2.06
C THR A 134 0.78 5.51 1.15
N THR A 135 -0.02 4.44 1.06
CA THR A 135 -1.20 4.36 0.19
C THR A 135 -2.48 4.80 0.90
N THR A 136 -2.67 4.38 2.16
CA THR A 136 -3.90 4.58 2.93
C THR A 136 -3.60 5.25 4.27
N ILE A 137 -4.49 6.13 4.71
CA ILE A 137 -4.50 6.72 6.05
C ILE A 137 -5.75 6.24 6.76
N VAL A 138 -5.62 5.84 8.03
CA VAL A 138 -6.76 5.48 8.88
C VAL A 138 -6.74 6.31 10.16
N VAL A 139 -7.86 6.92 10.49
CA VAL A 139 -8.07 7.74 11.69
C VAL A 139 -9.14 7.10 12.54
N TYR A 140 -8.83 6.87 13.82
CA TYR A 140 -9.71 6.34 14.83
C TYR A 140 -9.98 7.42 15.88
N LEU A 141 -11.25 7.72 16.12
CA LEU A 141 -11.69 8.53 17.25
C LEU A 141 -12.04 7.59 18.41
N VAL A 142 -11.47 7.81 19.59
CA VAL A 142 -11.61 6.88 20.74
C VAL A 142 -12.04 7.62 22.00
N ASP A 143 -12.97 7.04 22.75
CA ASP A 143 -13.21 7.40 24.14
C ASP A 143 -12.14 6.74 25.02
N ARG A 144 -11.29 7.55 25.65
CA ARG A 144 -10.16 7.05 26.43
C ARG A 144 -10.56 6.42 27.75
N ALA A 145 -11.72 6.79 28.30
CA ALA A 145 -12.16 6.24 29.58
C ALA A 145 -12.64 4.79 29.42
N SER A 146 -13.39 4.52 28.35
CA SER A 146 -13.90 3.19 28.04
C SER A 146 -13.00 2.38 27.10
N ALA A 147 -12.00 3.02 26.48
CA ALA A 147 -11.19 2.46 25.39
C ALA A 147 -12.02 2.05 24.15
N THR A 148 -13.20 2.66 23.98
CA THR A 148 -14.12 2.34 22.87
C THR A 148 -13.83 3.23 21.67
N VAL A 149 -13.64 2.63 20.49
CA VAL A 149 -13.57 3.37 19.22
C VAL A 149 -14.97 3.91 18.91
N LEU A 150 -15.08 5.24 18.87
CA LEU A 150 -16.34 5.93 18.57
C LEU A 150 -16.60 5.92 17.06
N GLY A 151 -15.56 6.17 16.26
CA GLY A 151 -15.65 6.23 14.80
C GLY A 151 -14.31 5.98 14.14
N THR A 152 -14.36 5.48 12.90
CA THR A 152 -13.18 5.19 12.07
C THR A 152 -13.38 5.79 10.70
N LEU A 153 -12.35 6.45 10.17
CA LEU A 153 -12.35 6.96 8.81
C LEU A 153 -11.07 6.53 8.10
N ALA A 154 -11.21 5.96 6.91
CA ALA A 154 -10.09 5.57 6.05
C ALA A 154 -10.16 6.31 4.72
N ALA A 155 -9.00 6.72 4.22
CA ALA A 155 -8.90 7.42 2.94
C ALA A 155 -7.55 7.10 2.27
N MET A 156 -7.49 7.21 0.94
CA MET A 156 -6.21 7.19 0.23
C MET A 156 -5.35 8.40 0.62
N ASN A 157 -4.05 8.23 0.77
CA ASN A 157 -3.13 9.29 1.13
C ASN A 157 -2.97 10.28 -0.03
N HIS A 158 -3.33 11.55 0.17
CA HIS A 158 -3.32 12.58 -0.87
C HIS A 158 -1.89 12.92 -1.36
N GLN A 159 -0.86 12.55 -0.60
CA GLN A 159 0.53 12.67 -1.05
C GLN A 159 0.84 11.82 -2.28
N ARG A 160 -0.03 10.86 -2.64
CA ARG A 160 0.04 10.09 -3.89
C ARG A 160 0.15 10.95 -5.15
N THR A 161 -0.36 12.18 -5.11
CA THR A 161 -0.26 13.15 -6.20
C THR A 161 1.20 13.52 -6.52
N TYR A 162 2.09 13.40 -5.54
CA TYR A 162 3.51 13.77 -5.65
C TYR A 162 4.44 12.55 -5.84
N GLY A 163 3.94 11.34 -5.60
CA GLY A 163 4.69 10.10 -5.78
C GLY A 163 3.88 8.89 -5.34
N GLY A 164 4.00 7.80 -6.11
CA GLY A 164 3.25 6.55 -5.90
C GLY A 164 3.75 5.76 -4.70
N ASP A 165 5.04 5.88 -4.39
CA ASP A 165 5.72 5.23 -3.27
C ASP A 165 6.55 6.23 -2.44
N VAL A 166 7.24 5.73 -1.42
CA VAL A 166 8.07 6.55 -0.52
C VAL A 166 9.26 7.20 -1.22
N ILE A 167 9.93 6.50 -2.15
CA ILE A 167 11.12 7.00 -2.85
C ILE A 167 10.73 8.12 -3.81
N ALA A 168 9.67 7.93 -4.57
CA ALA A 168 9.14 8.94 -5.48
C ALA A 168 8.75 10.22 -4.74
N ARG A 169 8.17 10.11 -3.54
CA ARG A 169 7.83 11.28 -2.69
C ARG A 169 9.07 11.98 -2.15
N ILE A 170 10.09 11.22 -1.73
CA ILE A 170 11.36 11.80 -1.28
C ILE A 170 12.01 12.56 -2.43
N GLN A 171 12.09 11.95 -3.61
CA GLN A 171 12.63 12.58 -4.81
C GLN A 171 11.89 13.87 -5.16
N TYR A 172 10.55 13.84 -5.18
CA TYR A 172 9.75 15.04 -5.42
C TYR A 172 10.03 16.14 -4.38
N ALA A 173 10.15 15.77 -3.10
CA ALA A 173 10.46 16.71 -2.03
C ALA A 173 11.84 17.36 -2.20
N SER A 174 12.83 16.61 -2.69
CA SER A 174 14.20 17.08 -2.90
C SER A 174 14.36 17.91 -4.19
N GLU A 175 13.63 17.58 -5.26
CA GLU A 175 13.75 18.25 -6.56
C GLU A 175 12.88 19.50 -6.67
N THR A 176 11.83 19.62 -5.85
CA THR A 176 10.88 20.73 -5.89
C THR A 176 11.19 21.75 -4.80
N GLU A 177 11.34 23.02 -5.18
CA GLU A 177 11.46 24.11 -4.20
C GLU A 177 10.24 24.14 -3.28
N GLY A 178 10.46 23.98 -1.96
CA GLY A 178 9.38 23.88 -0.98
C GLY A 178 8.63 22.54 -0.97
N GLY A 179 9.12 21.50 -1.67
CA GLY A 179 8.48 20.19 -1.79
C GLY A 179 8.15 19.53 -0.45
N VAL A 180 9.07 19.55 0.52
CA VAL A 180 8.81 19.07 1.90
C VAL A 180 7.61 19.80 2.54
N SER A 181 7.52 21.12 2.36
CA SER A 181 6.41 21.90 2.91
C SER A 181 5.08 21.58 2.23
N LEU A 182 5.10 21.29 0.93
CA LEU A 182 3.91 20.89 0.19
C LEU A 182 3.41 19.52 0.68
N LEU A 183 4.27 18.51 0.71
CA LEU A 183 3.95 17.17 1.20
C LEU A 183 3.48 17.17 2.65
N HIS A 184 4.11 17.97 3.52
CA HIS A 184 3.66 18.20 4.90
C HIS A 184 2.26 18.82 4.95
N THR A 185 2.04 19.91 4.22
CA THR A 185 0.76 20.63 4.23
C THR A 185 -0.38 19.77 3.70
N THR A 186 -0.14 18.99 2.64
CA THR A 186 -1.11 18.04 2.10
C THR A 186 -1.50 17.00 3.13
N LEU A 187 -0.52 16.35 3.77
CA LEU A 187 -0.77 15.33 4.80
C LEU A 187 -1.52 15.93 6.01
N VAL A 188 -1.04 17.03 6.57
CA VAL A 188 -1.64 17.65 7.76
C VAL A 188 -3.06 18.15 7.47
N SER A 189 -3.30 18.74 6.29
CA SER A 189 -4.64 19.19 5.90
C SER A 189 -5.61 18.03 5.75
N GLN A 190 -5.17 16.91 5.16
CA GLN A 190 -5.98 15.71 5.06
C GLN A 190 -6.34 15.15 6.45
N LEU A 191 -5.34 14.99 7.33
CA LEU A 191 -5.54 14.52 8.70
C LEU A 191 -6.49 15.44 9.48
N CYS A 192 -6.32 16.76 9.35
CA CYS A 192 -7.25 17.74 9.94
C CYS A 192 -8.69 17.48 9.50
N ASN A 193 -8.92 17.35 8.19
CA ASN A 193 -10.26 17.14 7.65
C ASN A 193 -10.87 15.83 8.16
N MET A 194 -10.10 14.73 8.15
CA MET A 194 -10.57 13.44 8.66
C MET A 194 -10.95 13.50 10.15
N ILE A 195 -10.14 14.17 10.97
CA ILE A 195 -10.44 14.37 12.40
C ILE A 195 -11.70 15.22 12.58
N GLN A 196 -11.82 16.32 11.84
CA GLN A 196 -12.99 17.20 11.95
C GLN A 196 -14.28 16.48 11.53
N THR A 197 -14.23 15.65 10.49
CA THR A 197 -15.38 14.83 10.06
C THR A 197 -15.83 13.90 11.18
N LEU A 198 -14.91 13.12 11.78
CA LEU A 198 -15.26 12.23 12.89
C LEU A 198 -15.81 13.01 14.11
N LEU A 199 -15.23 14.15 14.45
CA LEU A 199 -15.74 14.99 15.54
C LEU A 199 -17.16 15.50 15.24
N GLN A 200 -17.45 15.90 14.01
CA GLN A 200 -18.78 16.36 13.59
C GLN A 200 -19.81 15.23 13.63
N GLU A 201 -19.47 14.04 13.11
CA GLU A 201 -20.34 12.86 13.12
C GLU A 201 -20.76 12.44 14.53
N HIS A 202 -19.86 12.63 15.50
CA HIS A 202 -20.10 12.33 16.92
C HIS A 202 -20.51 13.55 17.76
N SER A 203 -20.78 14.69 17.14
CA SER A 203 -21.17 15.94 17.82
C SER A 203 -20.20 16.38 18.93
N LEU A 204 -18.90 16.14 18.73
CA LEU A 204 -17.82 16.45 19.67
C LEU A 204 -17.09 17.75 19.31
N SER A 205 -16.63 18.46 20.34
CA SER A 205 -15.79 19.65 20.18
C SER A 205 -14.32 19.26 20.08
N THR A 206 -13.50 20.05 19.36
CA THR A 206 -12.04 19.91 19.36
C THR A 206 -11.41 19.98 20.76
N LYS A 207 -12.06 20.64 21.73
CA LYS A 207 -11.63 20.68 23.13
C LYS A 207 -11.80 19.35 23.87
N SER A 208 -12.57 18.42 23.32
CA SER A 208 -12.72 17.07 23.89
C SER A 208 -11.51 16.19 23.64
N VAL A 209 -10.70 16.49 22.61
CA VAL A 209 -9.50 15.73 22.26
C VAL A 209 -8.31 16.26 23.05
N ASP A 210 -7.63 15.41 23.81
CA ASP A 210 -6.44 15.79 24.57
C ASP A 210 -5.15 15.12 24.11
N GLU A 211 -5.25 14.06 23.32
CA GLU A 211 -4.10 13.32 22.83
C GLU A 211 -4.37 12.75 21.44
N VAL A 212 -3.41 12.92 20.55
CA VAL A 212 -3.38 12.32 19.22
C VAL A 212 -2.13 11.46 19.13
N VAL A 213 -2.26 10.20 18.73
CA VAL A 213 -1.11 9.33 18.44
C VAL A 213 -1.03 9.15 16.93
N VAL A 214 0.11 9.47 16.34
CA VAL A 214 0.34 9.29 14.90
C VAL A 214 1.49 8.32 14.68
N VAL A 215 1.22 7.26 13.94
CA VAL A 215 2.16 6.19 13.60
C VAL A 215 2.28 6.05 12.09
N GLY A 216 3.38 5.46 11.64
CA GLY A 216 3.62 5.19 10.22
C GLY A 216 5.10 4.96 9.94
N ASN A 217 5.39 4.69 8.68
CA ASN A 217 6.76 4.48 8.24
C ASN A 217 7.62 5.76 8.36
N PRO A 218 8.96 5.64 8.35
CA PRO A 218 9.87 6.76 8.58
C PRO A 218 9.59 7.96 7.67
N THR A 219 9.39 7.74 6.37
CA THR A 219 9.13 8.81 5.39
C THR A 219 7.86 9.59 5.73
N MET A 220 6.77 8.92 6.09
CA MET A 220 5.52 9.57 6.48
C MET A 220 5.70 10.40 7.76
N MET A 221 6.45 9.89 8.73
CA MET A 221 6.73 10.61 9.98
C MET A 221 7.64 11.83 9.79
N HIS A 222 8.55 11.80 8.81
CA HIS A 222 9.35 12.97 8.42
C HIS A 222 8.47 14.06 7.80
N PHE A 223 7.60 13.71 6.85
CA PHE A 223 6.66 14.67 6.27
C PHE A 223 5.71 15.25 7.32
N LEU A 224 5.16 14.42 8.22
CA LEU A 224 4.34 14.90 9.33
C LEU A 224 5.09 15.92 10.19
N SER A 225 6.35 15.63 10.52
CA SER A 225 7.22 16.49 11.33
C SER A 225 7.81 17.68 10.58
N LYS A 226 7.52 17.81 9.28
CA LYS A 226 8.12 18.81 8.37
C LYS A 226 9.66 18.76 8.33
N GLU A 227 10.22 17.56 8.44
CA GLU A 227 11.65 17.29 8.32
C GLU A 227 11.97 16.79 6.91
N ASP A 228 13.15 17.10 6.39
CA ASP A 228 13.59 16.67 5.06
C ASP A 228 13.99 15.17 5.06
N PRO A 229 13.28 14.29 4.33
CA PRO A 229 13.57 12.87 4.30
C PRO A 229 14.64 12.46 3.27
N ALA A 230 15.33 13.40 2.60
CA ALA A 230 16.31 13.08 1.54
C ALA A 230 17.35 12.01 1.96
N SER A 231 17.77 12.04 3.23
CA SER A 231 18.72 11.09 3.81
C SER A 231 18.21 9.65 3.91
N LEU A 232 16.89 9.42 3.80
CA LEU A 232 16.28 8.08 3.76
C LEU A 232 16.46 7.39 2.41
N ALA A 233 16.66 8.15 1.33
CA ALA A 233 16.81 7.63 -0.03
C ALA A 233 18.28 7.48 -0.48
N VAL A 234 19.24 7.92 0.34
CA VAL A 234 20.66 7.92 -0.01
C VAL A 234 21.46 7.20 1.07
N ALA A 235 22.31 6.26 0.66
CA ALA A 235 23.21 5.55 1.56
C ALA A 235 24.02 6.56 2.40
N PRO A 236 24.10 6.39 3.74
CA PRO A 236 23.81 5.17 4.50
C PRO A 236 22.37 5.05 5.04
N PHE A 237 21.37 5.71 4.42
CA PHE A 237 19.95 5.58 4.75
C PHE A 237 19.65 5.93 6.21
N THR A 238 20.05 7.13 6.63
CA THR A 238 19.96 7.56 8.03
C THR A 238 18.75 8.48 8.23
N PRO A 239 17.79 8.13 9.10
CA PRO A 239 16.69 9.04 9.42
C PRO A 239 17.17 10.28 10.18
N VAL A 240 16.50 11.42 9.95
CA VAL A 240 16.77 12.69 10.66
C VAL A 240 16.53 12.54 12.15
N PHE A 241 15.56 11.71 12.54
CA PHE A 241 15.30 11.38 13.93
C PHE A 241 14.91 9.91 14.11
N VAL A 242 15.29 9.34 15.25
CA VAL A 242 14.84 8.01 15.70
C VAL A 242 14.12 8.08 17.05
N LYS A 243 14.29 9.17 17.78
CA LYS A 243 13.65 9.36 19.09
C LYS A 243 12.19 9.79 18.91
N PRO A 244 11.30 9.40 19.84
CA PRO A 244 9.92 9.87 19.82
C PRO A 244 9.83 11.40 19.87
N LYS A 245 8.79 11.95 19.25
CA LYS A 245 8.47 13.38 19.26
C LYS A 245 7.12 13.63 19.93
N ILE A 246 7.01 14.77 20.59
CA ILE A 246 5.75 15.32 21.09
C ILE A 246 5.57 16.67 20.41
N LEU A 247 4.54 16.81 19.58
CA LEU A 247 4.20 18.03 18.87
C LEU A 247 2.95 18.66 19.50
N GLU A 248 2.72 19.94 19.20
CA GLU A 248 1.54 20.67 19.66
C GLU A 248 0.30 20.28 18.83
N GLY A 249 -0.85 20.12 19.49
CA GLY A 249 -2.13 19.79 18.83
C GLY A 249 -2.65 20.87 17.88
N THR A 250 -2.09 22.09 17.92
CA THR A 250 -2.34 23.14 16.93
C THR A 250 -2.02 22.71 15.50
N LEU A 251 -1.14 21.71 15.33
CA LEU A 251 -0.92 21.02 14.05
C LEU A 251 -2.23 20.54 13.41
N PHE A 252 -3.17 20.07 14.23
CA PHE A 252 -4.48 19.56 13.80
C PHE A 252 -5.66 20.46 14.23
N ARG A 253 -5.40 21.73 14.58
CA ARG A 253 -6.40 22.65 15.13
C ARG A 253 -7.03 22.16 16.44
N LEU A 254 -6.26 21.41 17.22
CA LEU A 254 -6.61 20.88 18.53
C LEU A 254 -5.78 21.59 19.61
N GLU A 255 -6.15 22.84 19.94
CA GLU A 255 -5.38 23.75 20.83
C GLU A 255 -4.99 23.16 22.20
N GLN A 256 -5.70 22.15 22.69
CA GLN A 256 -5.45 21.53 24.01
C GLN A 256 -4.79 20.16 23.94
N ALA A 257 -4.62 19.61 22.72
CA ALA A 257 -4.11 18.28 22.54
C ALA A 257 -2.58 18.26 22.40
N LYS A 258 -1.98 17.12 22.72
CA LYS A 258 -0.61 16.79 22.31
C LYS A 258 -0.66 15.78 21.17
N VAL A 259 0.30 15.87 20.26
CA VAL A 259 0.51 14.88 19.20
C VAL A 259 1.73 14.04 19.55
N LEU A 260 1.50 12.79 19.89
CA LEU A 260 2.50 11.80 20.20
C LEU A 260 2.91 11.09 18.91
N VAL A 261 4.19 11.17 18.57
CA VAL A 261 4.79 10.45 17.43
C VAL A 261 5.81 9.49 18.01
N PRO A 262 5.54 8.17 18.04
CA PRO A 262 6.51 7.20 18.52
C PRO A 262 7.80 7.23 17.69
N GLY A 263 8.90 6.76 18.28
CA GLY A 263 10.21 6.79 17.63
C GLY A 263 10.31 5.83 16.45
N LEU A 264 11.36 6.00 15.66
CA LEU A 264 11.69 5.15 14.50
C LEU A 264 12.83 4.18 14.86
N VAL A 265 12.91 3.07 14.14
CA VAL A 265 13.99 2.09 14.32
C VAL A 265 15.11 2.33 13.30
N SER A 266 14.76 2.49 12.02
CA SER A 266 15.69 2.72 10.92
C SER A 266 15.07 3.61 9.84
N ALA A 267 15.71 3.74 8.67
CA ALA A 267 15.11 4.43 7.52
C ALA A 267 13.90 3.71 6.91
N TYR A 268 13.74 2.41 7.20
CA TYR A 268 12.70 1.59 6.60
C TYR A 268 11.75 0.97 7.62
N ILE A 269 12.13 0.88 8.90
CA ILE A 269 11.26 0.39 9.98
C ILE A 269 10.79 1.55 10.85
N GLY A 270 9.49 1.83 10.76
CA GLY A 270 8.83 2.95 11.42
C GLY A 270 8.12 2.58 12.72
N SER A 271 7.32 3.54 13.19
CA SER A 271 6.53 3.36 14.39
C SER A 271 5.36 2.40 14.17
N ASP A 272 4.81 2.35 12.96
CA ASP A 272 3.81 1.38 12.50
C ASP A 272 4.16 -0.06 12.88
N ILE A 273 5.39 -0.49 12.63
CA ILE A 273 5.85 -1.85 12.96
C ILE A 273 5.97 -2.05 14.47
N THR A 274 6.60 -1.10 15.18
CA THR A 274 6.82 -1.25 16.63
C THR A 274 5.51 -1.26 17.42
N VAL A 275 4.54 -0.44 17.03
CA VAL A 275 3.21 -0.47 17.67
C VAL A 275 2.40 -1.69 17.23
N GLY A 276 2.59 -2.18 16.00
CA GLY A 276 1.97 -3.41 15.52
C GLY A 276 2.42 -4.65 16.29
N LEU A 277 3.72 -4.73 16.59
CA LEU A 277 4.29 -5.77 17.46
C LEU A 277 3.74 -5.72 18.88
N HIS A 278 3.60 -4.51 19.45
CA HIS A 278 2.97 -4.29 20.75
C HIS A 278 1.53 -4.78 20.77
N ALA A 279 0.71 -4.32 19.81
CA ALA A 279 -0.71 -4.69 19.72
C ALA A 279 -0.93 -6.20 19.51
N SER A 280 0.04 -6.87 18.89
CA SER A 280 -0.01 -8.30 18.60
C SER A 280 0.56 -9.16 19.73
N ASN A 281 1.09 -8.55 20.80
CA ASN A 281 1.76 -9.21 21.92
C ASN A 281 2.88 -10.17 21.48
N VAL A 282 3.63 -9.83 20.42
CA VAL A 282 4.67 -10.72 19.86
C VAL A 282 5.73 -11.07 20.89
N LEU A 283 6.09 -10.13 21.76
CA LEU A 283 7.12 -10.32 22.78
C LEU A 283 6.63 -11.13 24.00
N ASP A 284 5.34 -11.42 24.10
CA ASP A 284 4.80 -12.29 25.17
C ASP A 284 4.98 -13.79 24.82
N GLU A 285 5.29 -14.10 23.56
CA GLU A 285 5.53 -15.45 23.09
C GLU A 285 6.75 -16.06 23.78
N GLN A 286 6.58 -17.26 24.34
CA GLN A 286 7.68 -17.96 25.02
C GLN A 286 8.68 -18.60 24.05
N LYS A 287 8.36 -18.59 22.75
CA LYS A 287 9.08 -19.26 21.68
C LYS A 287 9.22 -18.32 20.48
N GLY A 288 9.89 -18.78 19.43
CA GLY A 288 10.09 -18.01 18.21
C GLY A 288 8.78 -17.52 17.59
N ALA A 289 8.73 -16.24 17.24
CA ALA A 289 7.59 -15.63 16.58
C ALA A 289 8.06 -14.77 15.40
N LEU A 290 7.41 -14.96 14.25
CA LEU A 290 7.65 -14.19 13.04
C LEU A 290 6.48 -13.24 12.81
N TYR A 291 6.76 -11.98 12.56
CA TYR A 291 5.78 -10.95 12.21
C TYR A 291 6.11 -10.44 10.81
N ILE A 292 5.13 -10.47 9.92
CA ILE A 292 5.25 -9.99 8.55
C ILE A 292 4.13 -8.98 8.31
N ASP A 293 4.50 -7.73 8.05
CA ASP A 293 3.60 -6.73 7.50
C ASP A 293 3.76 -6.72 5.98
N ILE A 294 2.71 -7.12 5.27
CA ILE A 294 2.73 -7.16 3.81
C ILE A 294 2.01 -5.91 3.30
N GLY A 295 2.78 -4.93 2.87
CA GLY A 295 2.32 -3.74 2.16
C GLY A 295 3.13 -3.50 0.90
N THR A 296 3.36 -2.22 0.57
CA THR A 296 4.26 -1.81 -0.53
C THR A 296 5.68 -2.31 -0.32
N ASN A 297 6.09 -2.36 0.94
CA ASN A 297 7.28 -3.05 1.40
C ASN A 297 6.86 -4.29 2.19
N GLY A 298 7.79 -5.23 2.33
CA GLY A 298 7.67 -6.33 3.28
C GLY A 298 8.49 -6.02 4.52
N GLU A 299 7.87 -5.42 5.55
CA GLU A 299 8.49 -5.28 6.86
C GLU A 299 8.37 -6.59 7.65
N ILE A 300 9.50 -7.09 8.11
CA ILE A 300 9.60 -8.40 8.78
C ILE A 300 10.27 -8.20 10.12
N ALA A 301 9.73 -8.82 11.16
CA ALA A 301 10.36 -8.90 12.47
C ALA A 301 10.34 -10.34 13.01
N LEU A 302 11.47 -10.80 13.53
CA LEU A 302 11.64 -12.10 14.14
C LEU A 302 11.99 -11.92 15.61
N TYR A 303 11.17 -12.49 16.49
CA TYR A 303 11.44 -12.59 17.91
C TYR A 303 11.92 -14.00 18.24
N ASN A 304 13.09 -14.13 18.87
CA ASN A 304 13.67 -15.44 19.23
C ASN A 304 13.35 -15.88 20.67
N GLY A 305 12.45 -15.19 21.37
CA GLY A 305 12.19 -15.37 22.81
C GLY A 305 13.07 -14.52 23.72
N LYS A 306 14.00 -13.73 23.17
CA LYS A 306 14.89 -12.82 23.92
C LYS A 306 15.11 -11.49 23.21
N GLU A 307 15.49 -11.56 21.94
CA GLU A 307 15.89 -10.44 21.09
C GLU A 307 14.95 -10.34 19.89
N LEU A 308 14.85 -9.14 19.34
CA LEU A 308 13.98 -8.80 18.23
C LEU A 308 14.83 -8.34 17.05
N PHE A 309 14.76 -9.08 15.96
CA PHE A 309 15.47 -8.81 14.71
C PHE A 309 14.46 -8.28 13.70
N SER A 310 14.84 -7.36 12.84
CA SER A 310 13.96 -6.85 11.80
C SER A 310 14.69 -6.50 10.53
N CYS A 311 13.97 -6.52 9.42
CA CYS A 311 14.41 -6.03 8.14
C CYS A 311 13.22 -5.50 7.34
N SER A 312 13.47 -4.69 6.32
CA SER A 312 12.46 -4.29 5.34
C SER A 312 12.95 -4.69 3.96
N SER A 313 12.09 -5.37 3.20
CA SER A 313 12.40 -5.85 1.86
C SER A 313 11.53 -5.14 0.83
N ALA A 314 12.15 -4.74 -0.29
CA ALA A 314 11.45 -4.12 -1.40
C ALA A 314 10.72 -5.20 -2.22
N ALA A 315 9.56 -5.65 -1.74
CA ALA A 315 8.70 -6.59 -2.46
C ALA A 315 8.12 -5.99 -3.75
N GLY A 316 7.94 -4.67 -3.79
CA GLY A 316 7.28 -4.00 -4.89
C GLY A 316 5.76 -4.22 -4.87
N PRO A 317 5.01 -3.50 -5.71
CA PRO A 317 3.58 -3.34 -5.54
C PRO A 317 2.76 -4.43 -6.27
N ALA A 318 3.34 -5.62 -6.48
CA ALA A 318 2.68 -6.71 -7.19
C ALA A 318 1.41 -7.15 -6.46
N PHE A 319 1.48 -7.32 -5.14
CA PHE A 319 0.32 -7.70 -4.30
C PHE A 319 -0.66 -6.54 -4.06
N GLU A 320 -0.26 -5.29 -4.29
CA GLU A 320 -1.20 -4.16 -4.41
C GLU A 320 -1.87 -4.10 -5.79
N GLY A 321 -1.50 -5.00 -6.70
CA GLY A 321 -1.97 -5.08 -8.06
C GLY A 321 -1.36 -4.04 -8.98
N ALA A 322 -0.48 -3.14 -8.53
CA ALA A 322 -0.05 -1.98 -9.33
C ALA A 322 0.81 -2.35 -10.55
N SER A 323 1.69 -3.36 -10.42
CA SER A 323 2.53 -3.86 -11.52
C SER A 323 1.89 -5.01 -12.34
N ILE A 324 0.71 -5.48 -11.91
CA ILE A 324 -0.06 -6.53 -12.58
C ILE A 324 -0.99 -5.89 -13.63
N LEU A 325 -1.05 -6.48 -14.84
CA LEU A 325 -1.77 -5.97 -16.01
C LEU A 325 -3.22 -5.60 -15.71
N HIS A 326 -3.99 -6.58 -15.23
CA HIS A 326 -5.36 -6.37 -14.75
C HIS A 326 -5.44 -6.30 -13.22
N GLY A 327 -4.33 -5.99 -12.54
CA GLY A 327 -4.32 -5.85 -11.10
C GLY A 327 -5.02 -4.57 -10.64
N MET A 328 -5.66 -4.59 -9.48
CA MET A 328 -6.27 -3.42 -8.87
C MET A 328 -6.30 -3.52 -7.34
N SER A 329 -6.53 -2.40 -6.66
CA SER A 329 -6.81 -2.40 -5.21
C SER A 329 -8.08 -3.21 -4.89
N ALA A 330 -8.20 -3.66 -3.64
CA ALA A 330 -9.38 -4.38 -3.15
C ALA A 330 -10.62 -3.46 -3.05
N LEU A 331 -11.26 -3.23 -4.20
CA LEU A 331 -12.45 -2.39 -4.39
C LEU A 331 -13.55 -3.18 -5.10
N GLY A 332 -14.76 -2.60 -5.17
CA GLY A 332 -15.92 -3.21 -5.84
C GLY A 332 -15.60 -3.71 -7.26
N GLY A 333 -15.82 -5.01 -7.49
CA GLY A 333 -15.54 -5.69 -8.76
C GLY A 333 -14.10 -6.23 -8.89
N ALA A 334 -13.24 -6.10 -7.88
CA ALA A 334 -11.96 -6.80 -7.87
C ALA A 334 -12.16 -8.29 -7.58
N ILE A 335 -11.52 -9.15 -8.37
CA ILE A 335 -11.46 -10.60 -8.14
C ILE A 335 -10.57 -10.85 -6.92
N ASP A 336 -11.17 -11.40 -5.86
CA ASP A 336 -10.53 -11.60 -4.55
C ASP A 336 -10.24 -13.07 -4.20
N HIS A 337 -10.92 -14.01 -4.86
CA HIS A 337 -10.64 -15.44 -4.74
C HIS A 337 -10.74 -16.12 -6.10
N VAL A 338 -9.87 -17.09 -6.37
CA VAL A 338 -9.88 -17.89 -7.60
C VAL A 338 -9.67 -19.37 -7.26
N TRP A 339 -10.50 -20.26 -7.82
CA TRP A 339 -10.41 -21.70 -7.56
C TRP A 339 -10.85 -22.53 -8.77
N LEU A 340 -10.53 -23.83 -8.74
CA LEU A 340 -11.06 -24.80 -9.70
C LEU A 340 -12.42 -25.33 -9.19
N SER A 341 -13.47 -25.18 -9.99
CA SER A 341 -14.78 -25.76 -9.71
C SER A 341 -14.82 -27.27 -9.98
N GLU A 342 -15.83 -27.97 -9.43
CA GLU A 342 -16.01 -29.42 -9.61
C GLU A 342 -16.17 -29.84 -11.08
N ASP A 343 -16.70 -28.97 -11.93
CA ASP A 343 -16.82 -29.19 -13.38
C ASP A 343 -15.51 -28.91 -14.16
N GLY A 344 -14.45 -28.54 -13.45
CA GLY A 344 -13.14 -28.18 -13.97
C GLY A 344 -13.07 -26.78 -14.57
N SER A 345 -14.11 -25.96 -14.46
CA SER A 345 -14.04 -24.55 -14.84
C SER A 345 -13.29 -23.72 -13.78
N ILE A 346 -12.68 -22.62 -14.19
CA ILE A 346 -12.11 -21.65 -13.24
C ILE A 346 -13.27 -20.79 -12.73
N ALA A 347 -13.46 -20.78 -11.42
CA ALA A 347 -14.41 -19.90 -10.75
C ALA A 347 -13.67 -18.87 -9.89
N PHE A 348 -14.39 -17.80 -9.59
CA PHE A 348 -13.86 -16.69 -8.81
C PHE A 348 -15.00 -15.96 -8.07
N SER A 349 -14.63 -15.22 -7.02
CA SER A 349 -15.51 -14.24 -6.36
C SER A 349 -15.04 -12.82 -6.68
N THR A 350 -15.92 -11.85 -6.46
CA THR A 350 -15.58 -10.43 -6.55
C THR A 350 -16.05 -9.68 -5.31
N ILE A 351 -15.29 -8.67 -4.92
CA ILE A 351 -15.67 -7.77 -3.83
C ILE A 351 -16.95 -7.04 -4.21
N GLY A 352 -17.96 -7.11 -3.34
CA GLY A 352 -19.27 -6.49 -3.53
C GLY A 352 -20.18 -7.20 -4.53
N GLU A 353 -19.81 -8.41 -4.99
CA GLU A 353 -20.56 -9.18 -6.01
C GLU A 353 -20.79 -8.40 -7.33
N GLU A 354 -19.92 -7.42 -7.61
CA GLU A 354 -19.95 -6.64 -8.84
C GLU A 354 -19.29 -7.40 -10.01
N LYS A 355 -19.54 -6.92 -11.24
CA LYS A 355 -18.85 -7.44 -12.43
C LYS A 355 -17.33 -7.27 -12.28
N ALA A 356 -16.57 -8.32 -12.60
CA ALA A 356 -15.12 -8.30 -12.53
C ALA A 356 -14.50 -7.18 -13.38
N LYS A 357 -13.69 -6.32 -12.73
CA LYS A 357 -12.95 -5.20 -13.35
C LYS A 357 -11.43 -5.45 -13.36
N GLY A 358 -10.95 -6.31 -12.48
CA GLY A 358 -9.53 -6.63 -12.29
C GLY A 358 -9.33 -7.63 -11.17
N ILE A 359 -8.08 -7.82 -10.74
CA ILE A 359 -7.65 -8.82 -9.75
C ILE A 359 -6.98 -8.10 -8.57
N CYS A 360 -7.43 -8.31 -7.34
CA CYS A 360 -6.70 -7.78 -6.17
C CYS A 360 -5.64 -8.78 -5.69
N GLY A 361 -4.83 -8.38 -4.70
CA GLY A 361 -3.68 -9.17 -4.29
C GLY A 361 -3.99 -10.61 -3.84
N SER A 362 -5.14 -10.87 -3.19
CA SER A 362 -5.52 -12.23 -2.77
C SER A 362 -5.84 -13.08 -4.00
N GLY A 363 -6.59 -12.52 -4.96
CA GLY A 363 -6.85 -13.15 -6.25
C GLY A 363 -5.57 -13.38 -7.08
N ILE A 364 -4.57 -12.49 -6.98
CA ILE A 364 -3.26 -12.67 -7.62
C ILE A 364 -2.51 -13.88 -7.06
N ILE A 365 -2.49 -14.03 -5.74
CA ILE A 365 -1.89 -15.20 -5.07
C ILE A 365 -2.62 -16.48 -5.49
N ASP A 366 -3.96 -16.45 -5.48
CA ASP A 366 -4.78 -17.59 -5.87
C ASP A 366 -4.60 -17.98 -7.34
N CYS A 367 -4.42 -17.01 -8.25
CA CYS A 367 -4.10 -17.29 -9.65
C CYS A 367 -2.81 -18.11 -9.78
N VAL A 368 -1.73 -17.69 -9.11
CA VAL A 368 -0.45 -18.40 -9.18
C VAL A 368 -0.56 -19.78 -8.51
N ALA A 369 -1.18 -19.87 -7.33
CA ALA A 369 -1.39 -21.13 -6.63
C ALA A 369 -2.22 -22.12 -7.45
N LEU A 370 -3.29 -21.65 -8.10
CA LEU A 370 -4.11 -22.45 -9.01
C LEU A 370 -3.31 -22.92 -10.21
N MET A 371 -2.54 -22.04 -10.85
CA MET A 371 -1.74 -22.41 -12.03
C MET A 371 -0.65 -23.44 -11.69
N LEU A 372 -0.03 -23.35 -10.50
CA LEU A 372 0.91 -24.35 -9.99
C LEU A 372 0.23 -25.69 -9.73
N GLY A 373 -0.91 -25.68 -9.02
CA GLY A 373 -1.66 -26.91 -8.70
C GLY A 373 -2.28 -27.60 -9.92
N LEU A 374 -2.50 -26.86 -11.01
CA LEU A 374 -2.90 -27.42 -12.30
C LEU A 374 -1.72 -27.80 -13.20
N HIS A 375 -0.48 -27.61 -12.77
CA HIS A 375 0.73 -27.77 -13.58
C HIS A 375 0.70 -26.99 -14.91
N LEU A 376 -0.03 -25.86 -14.93
CA LEU A 376 -0.03 -24.89 -16.03
C LEU A 376 1.26 -24.07 -16.03
N ILE A 377 1.91 -23.94 -14.88
CA ILE A 377 3.26 -23.39 -14.72
C ILE A 377 4.14 -24.35 -13.92
N ASP A 378 5.45 -24.30 -14.18
CA ASP A 378 6.46 -25.00 -13.39
C ASP A 378 6.99 -24.13 -12.23
N GLU A 379 7.94 -24.65 -11.45
CA GLU A 379 8.57 -23.94 -10.33
C GLU A 379 9.30 -22.66 -10.76
N THR A 380 9.69 -22.55 -12.03
CA THR A 380 10.32 -21.35 -12.59
C THR A 380 9.30 -20.30 -13.00
N GLY A 381 8.00 -20.61 -12.91
CA GLY A 381 6.89 -19.78 -13.37
C GLY A 381 6.69 -19.82 -14.89
N ALA A 382 7.37 -20.71 -15.60
CA ALA A 382 7.23 -20.84 -17.04
C ALA A 382 5.91 -21.55 -17.36
N ILE A 383 5.13 -20.96 -18.27
CA ILE A 383 3.86 -21.53 -18.70
C ILE A 383 4.11 -22.76 -19.60
N ASN A 384 3.50 -23.88 -19.23
CA ASN A 384 3.58 -25.12 -19.99
C ASN A 384 2.58 -25.12 -21.17
N GLY A 385 3.07 -24.73 -22.34
CA GLY A 385 2.29 -24.72 -23.59
C GLY A 385 1.83 -26.09 -24.09
N GLU A 386 2.42 -27.18 -23.58
CA GLU A 386 2.08 -28.56 -23.93
C GLU A 386 1.08 -29.19 -22.94
N HIS A 387 0.61 -28.43 -21.94
CA HIS A 387 -0.33 -28.92 -20.95
C HIS A 387 -1.66 -29.36 -21.63
N PRO A 388 -2.24 -30.53 -21.30
CA PRO A 388 -3.45 -31.04 -21.95
C PRO A 388 -4.64 -30.06 -21.91
N GLU A 389 -4.80 -29.36 -20.79
CA GLU A 389 -5.85 -28.35 -20.60
C GLU A 389 -5.41 -26.93 -21.00
N TYR A 390 -4.25 -26.74 -21.66
CA TYR A 390 -3.76 -25.42 -22.05
C TYR A 390 -4.81 -24.65 -22.85
N ALA A 391 -5.37 -25.26 -23.89
CA ALA A 391 -6.39 -24.64 -24.74
C ALA A 391 -7.68 -24.27 -23.98
N ARG A 392 -7.95 -24.93 -22.85
CA ARG A 392 -9.13 -24.65 -22.02
C ARG A 392 -8.95 -23.35 -21.24
N TYR A 393 -7.79 -23.17 -20.60
CA TYR A 393 -7.54 -22.09 -19.64
C TYR A 393 -6.76 -20.89 -20.22
N MET A 394 -6.01 -21.11 -21.30
CA MET A 394 -5.09 -20.15 -21.92
C MET A 394 -5.59 -19.75 -23.32
N GLN A 395 -6.79 -19.16 -23.38
CA GLN A 395 -7.43 -18.76 -24.63
C GLN A 395 -6.80 -17.46 -25.15
N ASP A 396 -6.21 -17.54 -26.35
CA ASP A 396 -5.54 -16.43 -27.08
C ASP A 396 -4.11 -16.07 -26.62
N GLY A 397 -3.38 -16.98 -25.97
CA GLY A 397 -1.96 -16.80 -25.67
C GLY A 397 -1.55 -17.32 -24.28
N PRO A 398 -0.31 -17.07 -23.83
CA PRO A 398 0.21 -17.54 -22.55
C PRO A 398 -0.31 -16.66 -21.39
N ALA A 399 -1.63 -16.68 -21.17
CA ALA A 399 -2.30 -15.95 -20.09
C ALA A 399 -3.54 -16.70 -19.60
N LEU A 400 -3.64 -16.86 -18.28
CA LEU A 400 -4.79 -17.47 -17.62
C LEU A 400 -6.00 -16.55 -17.82
N ARG A 401 -7.07 -17.07 -18.43
CA ARG A 401 -8.29 -16.31 -18.65
C ARG A 401 -9.26 -16.51 -17.48
N LEU A 402 -9.56 -15.42 -16.76
CA LEU A 402 -10.58 -15.41 -15.70
C LEU A 402 -11.95 -14.98 -16.26
N THR A 403 -11.95 -13.98 -17.14
CA THR A 403 -13.14 -13.52 -17.87
C THR A 403 -12.77 -13.14 -19.30
N ASP A 404 -13.74 -12.77 -20.12
CA ASP A 404 -13.49 -12.26 -21.49
C ASP A 404 -12.59 -11.01 -21.52
N THR A 405 -12.47 -10.28 -20.41
CA THR A 405 -11.72 -9.02 -20.33
C THR A 405 -10.63 -9.01 -19.25
N VAL A 406 -10.57 -10.02 -18.39
CA VAL A 406 -9.59 -10.11 -17.29
C VAL A 406 -8.75 -11.35 -17.47
N VAL A 407 -7.45 -11.14 -17.67
CA VAL A 407 -6.44 -12.20 -17.83
C VAL A 407 -5.26 -11.97 -16.92
N PHE A 408 -4.55 -13.05 -16.58
CA PHE A 408 -3.34 -13.06 -15.77
C PHE A 408 -2.18 -13.68 -16.56
N THR A 409 -1.13 -12.90 -16.81
CA THR A 409 -0.11 -13.17 -17.83
C THR A 409 1.19 -13.75 -17.29
N ALA A 410 2.06 -14.26 -18.17
CA ALA A 410 3.42 -14.65 -17.81
C ALA A 410 4.23 -13.50 -17.17
N ARG A 411 4.01 -12.25 -17.59
CA ARG A 411 4.65 -11.07 -16.97
C ARG A 411 4.15 -10.90 -15.53
N ASP A 412 2.85 -11.07 -15.31
CA ASP A 412 2.24 -10.94 -13.98
C ASP A 412 2.80 -12.01 -13.02
N ILE A 413 2.99 -13.25 -13.49
CA ILE A 413 3.67 -14.31 -12.73
C ILE A 413 5.08 -13.87 -12.31
N ARG A 414 5.82 -13.23 -13.22
CA ARG A 414 7.18 -12.76 -12.92
C ARG A 414 7.20 -11.68 -11.84
N GLU A 415 6.24 -10.77 -11.85
CA GLU A 415 6.08 -9.75 -10.79
C GLU A 415 5.81 -10.40 -9.43
N VAL A 416 4.97 -11.45 -9.40
CA VAL A 416 4.72 -12.22 -8.16
C VAL A 416 5.99 -12.91 -7.67
N GLN A 417 6.79 -13.51 -8.56
CA GLN A 417 8.06 -14.14 -8.18
C GLN A 417 9.01 -13.14 -7.51
N LEU A 418 9.17 -11.95 -8.07
CA LEU A 418 10.04 -10.92 -7.50
C LEU A 418 9.55 -10.49 -6.11
N ALA A 419 8.24 -10.25 -5.97
CA ALA A 419 7.66 -9.80 -4.71
C ALA A 419 7.73 -10.86 -3.61
N LYS A 420 7.38 -12.11 -3.94
CA LYS A 420 7.41 -13.21 -2.97
C LYS A 420 8.83 -13.58 -2.57
N ALA A 421 9.78 -13.56 -3.52
CA ALA A 421 11.19 -13.83 -3.25
C ALA A 421 11.80 -12.81 -2.29
N ALA A 422 11.47 -11.53 -2.46
CA ALA A 422 11.92 -10.45 -1.58
C ALA A 422 11.51 -10.68 -0.12
N ILE A 423 10.25 -11.06 0.12
CA ILE A 423 9.73 -11.30 1.47
C ILE A 423 10.35 -12.58 2.05
N ALA A 424 10.31 -13.69 1.30
CA ALA A 424 10.85 -14.97 1.74
C ALA A 424 12.36 -14.90 2.03
N ALA A 425 13.14 -14.18 1.22
CA ALA A 425 14.56 -13.99 1.45
C ALA A 425 14.85 -13.14 2.70
N GLY A 426 14.03 -12.12 2.97
CA GLY A 426 14.12 -11.35 4.21
C GLY A 426 13.91 -12.23 5.45
N VAL A 427 12.92 -13.15 5.39
CA VAL A 427 12.69 -14.13 6.47
C VAL A 427 13.92 -15.02 6.66
N GLN A 428 14.51 -15.56 5.58
CA GLN A 428 15.71 -16.41 5.69
C GLN A 428 16.90 -15.69 6.31
N VAL A 429 17.15 -14.43 5.91
CA VAL A 429 18.24 -13.62 6.49
C VAL A 429 18.05 -13.42 7.99
N LEU A 430 16.82 -13.12 8.45
CA LEU A 430 16.57 -12.96 9.88
C LEU A 430 16.71 -14.27 10.66
N LEU A 431 16.29 -15.40 10.09
CA LEU A 431 16.47 -16.72 10.70
C LEU A 431 17.96 -17.04 10.87
N GLU A 432 18.77 -16.84 9.84
CA GLU A 432 20.23 -17.06 9.90
C GLU A 432 20.89 -16.19 10.96
N GLU A 433 20.56 -14.90 11.00
CA GLU A 433 21.12 -13.95 11.95
C GLU A 433 20.74 -14.27 13.40
N ALA A 434 19.49 -14.72 13.63
CA ALA A 434 19.03 -15.16 14.94
C ALA A 434 19.57 -16.56 15.33
N GLY A 435 20.27 -17.25 14.43
CA GLY A 435 20.71 -18.64 14.62
C GLY A 435 19.53 -19.62 14.76
N MET A 436 18.42 -19.30 14.10
CA MET A 436 17.16 -20.05 14.13
C MET A 436 16.90 -20.75 12.81
N THR A 437 16.07 -21.79 12.85
CA THR A 437 15.45 -22.39 11.68
C THR A 437 13.95 -22.13 11.68
N LEU A 438 13.27 -22.38 10.57
CA LEU A 438 11.81 -22.25 10.52
C LEU A 438 11.11 -23.13 11.57
N SER A 439 11.70 -24.28 11.93
CA SER A 439 11.15 -25.16 12.96
C SER A 439 11.11 -24.55 14.37
N ASP A 440 11.88 -23.48 14.60
CA ASP A 440 11.89 -22.73 15.85
C ASP A 440 10.80 -21.65 15.91
N VAL A 441 10.19 -21.32 14.77
CA VAL A 441 9.08 -20.36 14.65
C VAL A 441 7.75 -21.06 14.94
N HIS A 442 7.10 -20.66 16.03
CA HIS A 442 5.87 -21.27 16.52
C HIS A 442 4.61 -20.50 16.15
N THR A 443 4.75 -19.18 16.02
CA THR A 443 3.64 -18.28 15.66
C THR A 443 4.09 -17.38 14.51
N LEU A 444 3.26 -17.30 13.47
CA LEU A 444 3.40 -16.36 12.35
C LEU A 444 2.29 -15.31 12.45
N TYR A 445 2.65 -14.05 12.65
CA TYR A 445 1.73 -12.92 12.64
C TYR A 445 1.71 -12.29 11.24
N LEU A 446 0.52 -12.19 10.65
CA LEU A 446 0.31 -11.53 9.36
C LEU A 446 -0.43 -10.22 9.57
N ALA A 447 0.28 -9.13 9.33
CA ALA A 447 -0.21 -7.77 9.44
C ALA A 447 -0.43 -7.12 8.07
N GLY A 448 -1.02 -5.93 8.13
CA GLY A 448 -1.32 -5.12 6.96
C GLY A 448 -2.77 -5.33 6.49
N GLY A 449 -3.29 -4.29 5.82
CA GLY A 449 -4.62 -4.36 5.19
C GLY A 449 -4.71 -5.51 4.18
N PHE A 450 -3.61 -5.79 3.47
CA PHE A 450 -3.50 -6.90 2.55
C PHE A 450 -3.48 -8.26 3.26
N GLY A 451 -2.62 -8.44 4.28
CA GLY A 451 -2.47 -9.67 5.09
C GLY A 451 -3.78 -10.22 5.67
N SER A 452 -4.79 -9.34 5.80
CA SER A 452 -6.11 -9.65 6.34
C SER A 452 -6.98 -10.56 5.47
N PHE A 453 -6.75 -10.57 4.16
CA PHE A 453 -7.63 -11.22 3.18
C PHE A 453 -6.89 -12.28 2.34
N ILE A 454 -5.64 -12.56 2.66
CA ILE A 454 -4.84 -13.56 1.95
C ILE A 454 -5.26 -14.95 2.40
N HIS A 455 -5.46 -15.87 1.45
CA HIS A 455 -5.52 -17.29 1.77
C HIS A 455 -4.11 -17.81 2.10
N THR A 456 -3.89 -18.07 3.37
CA THR A 456 -2.60 -18.45 3.96
C THR A 456 -2.03 -19.70 3.33
N GLN A 457 -2.86 -20.69 3.03
CA GLN A 457 -2.43 -21.93 2.37
C GLN A 457 -1.85 -21.66 0.97
N GLN A 458 -2.53 -20.86 0.14
CA GLN A 458 -2.08 -20.48 -1.19
C GLN A 458 -0.81 -19.61 -1.12
N ALA A 459 -0.73 -18.70 -0.15
CA ALA A 459 0.46 -17.90 0.08
C ALA A 459 1.67 -18.75 0.48
N GLN A 460 1.48 -19.81 1.28
CA GLN A 460 2.51 -20.80 1.59
C GLN A 460 2.87 -21.64 0.35
N GLN A 461 1.88 -22.05 -0.45
CA GLN A 461 2.07 -22.83 -1.67
C GLN A 461 2.95 -22.10 -2.69
N ILE A 462 2.77 -20.79 -2.88
CA ILE A 462 3.64 -20.01 -3.78
C ILE A 462 5.00 -19.68 -3.15
N GLY A 463 5.22 -20.03 -1.88
CA GLY A 463 6.43 -19.70 -1.12
C GLY A 463 6.56 -18.21 -0.77
N LEU A 464 5.44 -17.48 -0.66
CA LEU A 464 5.41 -16.12 -0.12
C LEU A 464 5.54 -16.17 1.40
N LEU A 465 4.78 -17.06 2.03
CA LEU A 465 4.83 -17.32 3.46
C LEU A 465 5.62 -18.60 3.74
N PRO A 466 6.35 -18.67 4.86
CA PRO A 466 7.00 -19.90 5.25
C PRO A 466 5.97 -20.96 5.58
N LEU A 467 6.29 -22.23 5.29
CA LEU A 467 5.41 -23.35 5.59
C LEU A 467 5.36 -23.63 7.10
N VAL A 468 4.25 -23.27 7.71
CA VAL A 468 3.90 -23.52 9.11
C VAL A 468 2.49 -24.11 9.19
N SER A 469 2.11 -24.62 10.35
CA SER A 469 0.73 -25.08 10.51
C SER A 469 -0.23 -23.88 10.47
N GLU A 470 -1.41 -24.03 9.87
CA GLU A 470 -2.44 -22.99 9.87
C GLU A 470 -2.81 -22.50 11.27
N GLN A 471 -2.74 -23.38 12.29
CA GLN A 471 -3.01 -23.02 13.69
C GLN A 471 -1.95 -22.08 14.29
N SER A 472 -0.77 -22.00 13.66
CA SER A 472 0.32 -21.11 14.04
C SER A 472 0.18 -19.72 13.42
N ILE A 473 -0.71 -19.53 12.45
CA ILE A 473 -0.86 -18.26 11.73
C ILE A 473 -1.92 -17.40 12.42
N ARG A 474 -1.57 -16.14 12.70
CA ARG A 474 -2.44 -15.15 13.33
C ARG A 474 -2.52 -13.90 12.45
N THR A 475 -3.66 -13.71 11.83
CA THR A 475 -3.95 -12.48 11.07
C THR A 475 -4.33 -11.36 12.03
N VAL A 476 -3.57 -10.26 12.03
CA VAL A 476 -3.74 -9.16 13.02
C VAL A 476 -4.37 -7.90 12.44
N GLY A 477 -4.62 -7.83 11.13
CA GLY A 477 -5.29 -6.70 10.51
C GLY A 477 -4.44 -5.43 10.47
N ASN A 478 -5.08 -4.26 10.59
CA ASN A 478 -4.36 -3.01 10.82
C ASN A 478 -3.73 -2.98 12.23
N ALA A 479 -2.58 -3.63 12.37
CA ALA A 479 -1.82 -3.68 13.61
C ALA A 479 -1.28 -2.30 14.02
N ALA A 480 -0.91 -1.45 13.06
CA ALA A 480 -0.44 -0.09 13.30
C ALA A 480 -1.52 0.76 14.00
N GLY A 481 -2.75 0.76 13.47
CA GLY A 481 -3.91 1.41 14.07
C GLY A 481 -4.24 0.88 15.47
N LYS A 482 -4.25 -0.45 15.64
CA LYS A 482 -4.44 -1.10 16.96
C LYS A 482 -3.36 -0.67 17.96
N GLY A 483 -2.11 -0.61 17.53
CA GLY A 483 -1.00 -0.19 18.38
C GLY A 483 -1.06 1.28 18.78
N ALA A 484 -1.49 2.16 17.86
CA ALA A 484 -1.75 3.56 18.18
C ALA A 484 -2.89 3.71 19.23
N LEU A 485 -3.95 2.88 19.12
CA LEU A 485 -5.01 2.81 20.14
C LEU A 485 -4.47 2.29 21.49
N CYS A 486 -3.58 1.29 21.49
CA CYS A 486 -2.94 0.80 22.70
C CYS A 486 -2.15 1.91 23.42
N ILE A 487 -1.43 2.78 22.70
CA ILE A 487 -0.75 3.93 23.30
C ILE A 487 -1.72 4.87 24.00
N LEU A 488 -2.89 5.15 23.40
CA LEU A 488 -3.88 6.08 23.96
C LEU A 488 -4.61 5.53 25.20
N THR A 489 -4.83 4.21 25.23
CA THR A 489 -5.77 3.55 26.15
C THR A 489 -5.08 2.73 27.24
N GLN A 490 -3.84 2.29 27.03
CA GLN A 490 -3.08 1.52 28.01
C GLN A 490 -2.10 2.40 28.77
N SER A 491 -2.08 2.29 30.10
CA SER A 491 -1.23 3.12 30.98
C SER A 491 0.28 3.04 30.69
N LYS A 492 0.75 1.96 30.06
CA LYS A 492 2.16 1.74 29.70
C LYS A 492 2.41 1.70 28.19
N GLY A 493 1.39 1.90 27.35
CA GLY A 493 1.50 1.65 25.91
C GLY A 493 2.64 2.43 25.24
N TRP A 494 2.85 3.70 25.64
CA TRP A 494 3.97 4.50 25.16
C TRP A 494 5.35 3.94 25.58
N GLN A 495 5.49 3.52 26.84
CA GLN A 495 6.75 3.00 27.38
C GLN A 495 7.07 1.62 26.81
N ASP A 496 6.06 0.77 26.61
CA ASP A 496 6.22 -0.57 26.08
C ASP A 496 6.67 -0.51 24.61
N VAL A 497 6.04 0.36 23.80
CA VAL A 497 6.46 0.63 22.42
C VAL A 497 7.89 1.18 22.34
N GLU A 498 8.26 2.14 23.19
CA GLU A 498 9.64 2.65 23.23
C GLU A 498 10.64 1.57 23.66
N THR A 499 10.23 0.61 24.50
CA THR A 499 11.05 -0.54 24.88
C THR A 499 11.28 -1.46 23.68
N ILE A 500 10.22 -1.82 22.96
CA ILE A 500 10.28 -2.59 21.71
C ILE A 500 11.22 -1.92 20.70
N ARG A 501 11.04 -0.61 20.47
CA ARG A 501 11.87 0.16 19.53
C ARG A 501 13.35 0.12 19.89
N ARG A 502 13.69 0.15 21.19
CA ARG A 502 15.09 0.12 21.67
C ARG A 502 15.73 -1.26 21.61
N SER A 503 14.94 -2.32 21.75
CA SER A 503 15.43 -3.70 21.69
C SER A 503 15.49 -4.25 20.26
N MET A 504 14.92 -3.56 19.28
CA MET A 504 14.89 -4.02 17.89
C MET A 504 16.24 -3.82 17.19
N HIS A 505 16.77 -4.90 16.62
CA HIS A 505 17.97 -4.93 15.80
C HIS A 505 17.57 -4.91 14.33
N TYR A 506 17.88 -3.82 13.64
CA TYR A 506 17.60 -3.68 12.20
C TYR A 506 18.76 -4.21 11.36
N HIS A 507 18.44 -5.09 10.41
CA HIS A 507 19.36 -5.67 9.43
C HIS A 507 19.13 -5.06 8.05
N GLU A 508 20.17 -4.40 7.54
CA GLU A 508 20.15 -3.75 6.23
C GLU A 508 20.34 -4.79 5.11
N LEU A 509 19.30 -4.98 4.29
CA LEU A 509 19.29 -5.99 3.23
C LEU A 509 19.97 -5.51 1.94
N SER A 510 19.97 -4.20 1.64
CA SER A 510 20.43 -3.67 0.34
C SER A 510 21.90 -3.98 0.03
N SER A 511 22.73 -4.15 1.05
CA SER A 511 24.15 -4.49 0.93
C SER A 511 24.47 -5.93 1.35
N SER A 512 23.45 -6.74 1.66
CA SER A 512 23.61 -8.10 2.14
C SER A 512 23.78 -9.09 0.99
N ALA A 513 24.96 -9.71 0.90
CA ALA A 513 25.20 -10.81 -0.04
C ALA A 513 24.32 -12.04 0.28
N ALA A 514 24.03 -12.28 1.56
CA ALA A 514 23.13 -13.35 1.98
C ALA A 514 21.71 -13.11 1.44
N PHE A 515 21.21 -11.88 1.54
CA PHE A 515 19.91 -11.53 0.97
C PHE A 515 19.86 -11.77 -0.53
N GLN A 516 20.89 -11.37 -1.28
CA GLN A 516 20.93 -11.58 -2.74
C GLN A 516 20.88 -13.07 -3.12
N ASN A 517 21.62 -13.91 -2.40
CA ASN A 517 21.62 -15.36 -2.63
C ASN A 517 20.23 -15.95 -2.32
N HIS A 518 19.69 -15.65 -1.14
CA HIS A 518 18.35 -16.11 -0.75
C HIS A 518 17.28 -15.58 -1.72
N PHE A 519 17.39 -14.34 -2.18
CA PHE A 519 16.45 -13.77 -3.15
C PHE A 519 16.42 -14.59 -4.44
N ILE A 520 17.60 -14.97 -4.96
CA ILE A 520 17.70 -15.80 -6.16
C ILE A 520 17.06 -17.16 -5.92
N ASP A 521 17.37 -17.81 -4.80
CA ASP A 521 16.84 -19.13 -4.45
C ASP A 521 15.32 -19.10 -4.27
N GLN A 522 14.81 -18.03 -3.66
CA GLN A 522 13.39 -17.83 -3.38
C GLN A 522 12.59 -17.34 -4.59
N MET A 523 13.19 -17.11 -5.77
CA MET A 523 12.44 -16.83 -7.01
C MET A 523 11.62 -18.04 -7.49
N LEU A 524 12.11 -19.26 -7.23
CA LEU A 524 11.39 -20.47 -7.61
C LEU A 524 10.15 -20.65 -6.73
N PHE A 525 9.00 -20.94 -7.31
CA PHE A 525 7.82 -21.33 -6.54
C PHE A 525 8.08 -22.63 -5.78
N ALA A 526 7.46 -22.79 -4.61
CA ALA A 526 7.48 -24.07 -3.93
C ALA A 526 6.62 -25.03 -4.77
N GLY A 527 7.25 -25.95 -5.50
CA GLY A 527 6.54 -27.00 -6.25
C GLY A 527 5.75 -27.91 -5.31
N GLU A 528 4.86 -28.75 -5.86
CA GLU A 528 4.07 -29.69 -5.05
C GLU A 528 4.97 -30.63 -4.23
N GLY A 529 4.64 -30.75 -2.93
CA GLY A 529 5.35 -31.63 -2.00
C GLY A 529 5.42 -31.15 -0.54
N LEU A 530 4.68 -30.10 -0.16
CA LEU A 530 4.55 -29.65 1.23
C LEU A 530 3.25 -30.14 1.87
#